data_AF-V5H7W5-F1
#
_entry.id   AF-V5H7W5-F1
#
_cell.length_a   1.000
_cell.length_b   1.000
_cell.length_c   1.000
_cell.angle_alpha   90.00
_cell.angle_beta   90.00
_cell.angle_gamma   90.00
#
_symmetry.space_group_name_H-M   'P 1'
#
loop_
_entity.id
_entity.type
_entity.pdbx_description
1 polymer ?
#
loop_
_entity_poly.entity_id
_entity_poly.type
_entity_poly.pdbx_seq_one_letter_code
_entity_poly.pdbx_strand_id
1 'polypeptide(L)'
;MNWGGRHLSIFARATVCNLFFVAKLWYLLQVLSCSRFCIQKIHRVFAVFVWASTWERTSRTNLFRRVRYGGLSLCHLFIRQVVNRFLFLRDQIDPFLRTVIQVHLCGALPDFVVSTCDGQSGPLSAYLKEVAGAYRFLAVRFSLEYLSSVSRKRLTKDLVELSFSPPLYRALYSSLPGQDVLCRVKKMLIPPNMKTFFFNLHAGTLPVKTWLEEKDIFVPWTVNCLLCKQPESIEHVFLDCWDAVFYWDVLQRTLKKELPLTAHGIRYLPVEKTDSVPYDLIMVIGLHSLWKSRMAVRHADIDMRPACHYFTLSINQLLKMYSFFGETPDWLPVLEGLVSLRSVW
;
A
#
# COMPACT_ATOMS: atom_id res chain seq x y z
N MET A 1 7.12 21.05 8.98
CA MET A 1 6.41 21.01 7.68
C MET A 1 5.24 20.04 7.78
N ASN A 2 4.02 20.57 7.79
CA ASN A 2 2.80 19.77 7.99
C ASN A 2 2.34 19.19 6.64
N TRP A 3 2.98 18.10 6.18
CA TRP A 3 2.68 17.41 4.92
C TRP A 3 1.34 16.62 4.95
N GLY A 4 0.43 16.99 5.84
CA GLY A 4 -0.89 16.39 5.97
C GLY A 4 -1.82 16.94 4.90
N GLY A 5 -1.73 16.43 3.68
CA GLY A 5 -2.81 16.57 2.71
C GLY A 5 -4.05 15.89 3.30
N ARG A 6 -4.92 16.66 3.98
CA ARG A 6 -6.10 16.18 4.73
C ARG A 6 -7.09 15.36 3.88
N HIS A 7 -6.87 15.30 2.57
CA HIS A 7 -7.77 14.69 1.59
C HIS A 7 -7.16 13.52 0.79
N LEU A 8 -5.89 13.12 1.01
CA LEU A 8 -5.29 12.03 0.24
C LEU A 8 -5.21 10.72 1.04
N SER A 9 -5.74 9.64 0.46
CA SER A 9 -5.57 8.30 1.02
C SER A 9 -4.10 7.86 0.93
N ILE A 10 -3.72 6.86 1.72
CA ILE A 10 -2.38 6.25 1.60
C ILE A 10 -2.07 5.75 0.18
N PHE A 11 -3.06 5.20 -0.54
CA PHE A 11 -2.94 4.81 -1.95
C PHE A 11 -2.71 6.01 -2.87
N ALA A 12 -3.44 7.11 -2.62
CA ALA A 12 -3.30 8.34 -3.42
C ALA A 12 -1.94 9.00 -3.18
N ARG A 13 -1.45 9.03 -1.93
CA ARG A 13 -0.11 9.53 -1.61
C ARG A 13 1.00 8.74 -2.29
N ALA A 14 0.91 7.40 -2.30
CA ALA A 14 1.85 6.58 -3.06
C ALA A 14 1.78 6.84 -4.58
N THR A 15 0.58 7.10 -5.10
CA THR A 15 0.38 7.49 -6.51
C THR A 15 1.01 8.86 -6.81
N VAL A 16 0.85 9.83 -5.91
CA VAL A 16 1.50 11.15 -6.00
C VAL A 16 3.02 11.02 -6.00
N CYS A 17 3.58 10.18 -5.12
CA CYS A 17 5.02 9.85 -5.16
C CYS A 17 5.45 9.36 -6.55
N ASN A 18 4.71 8.44 -7.14
CA ASN A 18 5.05 7.87 -8.44
C ASN A 18 4.92 8.88 -9.59
N LEU A 19 3.84 9.67 -9.62
CA LEU A 19 3.53 10.55 -10.74
C LEU A 19 4.33 11.87 -10.70
N PHE A 20 4.53 12.46 -9.53
CA PHE A 20 5.15 13.77 -9.42
C PHE A 20 6.63 13.68 -9.04
N PHE A 21 6.95 12.95 -7.97
CA PHE A 21 8.30 12.95 -7.44
C PHE A 21 9.22 12.00 -8.19
N VAL A 22 8.79 10.75 -8.35
CA VAL A 22 9.56 9.72 -9.06
C VAL A 22 9.74 10.10 -10.52
N ALA A 23 8.72 10.66 -11.20
CA ALA A 23 8.86 11.08 -12.59
C ALA A 23 9.95 12.15 -12.80
N LYS A 24 10.02 13.16 -11.92
CA LYS A 24 11.04 14.21 -11.98
C LYS A 24 12.43 13.69 -11.65
N LEU A 25 12.56 12.90 -10.58
CA LEU A 25 13.82 12.26 -10.23
C LEU A 25 14.27 11.30 -11.32
N TRP A 26 13.34 10.63 -11.97
CA TRP A 26 13.62 9.69 -13.03
C TRP A 26 14.32 10.35 -14.22
N TYR A 27 13.86 11.53 -14.62
CA TYR A 27 14.51 12.31 -15.68
C TYR A 27 15.99 12.56 -15.38
N LEU A 28 16.32 12.96 -14.14
CA LEU A 28 17.71 13.16 -13.73
C LEU A 28 18.51 11.85 -13.67
N LEU A 29 17.89 10.79 -13.12
CA LEU A 29 18.52 9.48 -12.99
C LEU A 29 18.78 8.80 -14.33
N GLN A 30 18.19 9.25 -15.44
CA GLN A 30 18.51 8.71 -16.75
C GLN A 30 19.97 8.96 -17.13
N VAL A 31 20.54 10.09 -16.72
CA VAL A 31 21.87 10.55 -17.18
C VAL A 31 22.87 10.67 -16.03
N LEU A 32 22.40 10.93 -14.81
CA LEU A 32 23.25 11.09 -13.64
C LEU A 32 23.40 9.79 -12.85
N SER A 33 24.60 9.55 -12.35
CA SER A 33 24.85 8.54 -11.33
C SER A 33 24.23 8.97 -10.00
N CYS A 34 23.65 8.03 -9.27
CA CYS A 34 23.08 8.27 -7.95
C CYS A 34 23.43 7.11 -7.01
N SER A 35 24.09 7.44 -5.91
CA SER A 35 24.48 6.45 -4.92
C SER A 35 23.27 5.83 -4.21
N ARG A 36 23.42 4.57 -3.78
CA ARG A 36 22.39 3.87 -3.00
C ARG A 36 22.00 4.63 -1.73
N PHE A 37 22.95 5.32 -1.10
CA PHE A 37 22.72 6.11 0.10
C PHE A 37 21.73 7.27 -0.17
N CYS A 38 21.92 8.01 -1.27
CA CYS A 38 21.00 9.07 -1.66
C CYS A 38 19.60 8.52 -1.98
N ILE A 39 19.54 7.36 -2.68
CA ILE A 39 18.27 6.69 -2.96
C ILE A 39 17.52 6.31 -1.68
N GLN A 40 18.22 5.77 -0.67
CA GLN A 40 17.61 5.42 0.62
C GLN A 40 17.06 6.65 1.36
N LYS A 41 17.77 7.78 1.33
CA LYS A 41 17.26 9.05 1.87
C LYS A 41 15.97 9.50 1.19
N ILE A 42 15.93 9.44 -0.14
CA ILE A 42 14.73 9.78 -0.92
C ILE A 42 13.57 8.83 -0.58
N HIS A 43 13.83 7.53 -0.49
CA HIS A 43 12.81 6.54 -0.12
C HIS A 43 12.25 6.78 1.28
N ARG A 44 13.09 7.22 2.24
CA ARG A 44 12.62 7.63 3.58
C ARG A 44 11.68 8.83 3.49
N VAL A 45 11.99 9.84 2.67
CA VAL A 45 11.10 11.00 2.44
C VAL A 45 9.75 10.53 1.88
N PHE A 46 9.76 9.63 0.89
CA PHE A 46 8.53 9.05 0.35
C PHE A 46 7.75 8.28 1.40
N ALA A 47 8.41 7.46 2.22
CA ALA A 47 7.74 6.70 3.26
C ALA A 47 7.07 7.62 4.30
N VAL A 48 7.77 8.64 4.79
CA VAL A 48 7.24 9.66 5.71
C VAL A 48 6.02 10.37 5.11
N PHE A 49 6.07 10.76 3.84
CA PHE A 49 4.93 11.38 3.14
C PHE A 49 3.74 10.41 3.00
N VAL A 50 4.00 9.17 2.56
CA VAL A 50 2.97 8.14 2.34
C VAL A 50 2.30 7.74 3.65
N TRP A 51 3.02 7.73 4.77
CA TRP A 51 2.42 7.50 6.08
C TRP A 51 1.78 8.77 6.68
N ALA A 52 2.22 9.96 6.29
CA ALA A 52 1.92 11.24 6.97
C ALA A 52 2.20 11.15 8.47
N SER A 53 3.32 10.51 8.79
CA SER A 53 3.86 10.42 10.14
C SER A 53 5.35 10.67 10.08
N THR A 54 5.93 11.06 11.21
CA THR A 54 7.37 11.28 11.36
C THR A 54 8.20 9.99 11.26
N TRP A 55 7.54 8.83 11.35
CA TRP A 55 8.16 7.51 11.36
C TRP A 55 7.38 6.50 10.50
N GLU A 56 8.00 5.36 10.19
CA GLU A 56 7.44 4.33 9.31
C GLU A 56 6.77 3.20 10.12
N ARG A 57 5.46 2.97 9.91
CA ARG A 57 4.69 2.00 10.73
C ARG A 57 4.98 0.53 10.41
N THR A 58 5.53 0.24 9.23
CA THR A 58 5.98 -1.10 8.81
C THR A 58 7.26 -0.96 8.02
N SER A 59 7.91 -2.10 7.73
CA SER A 59 9.05 -2.15 6.82
C SER A 59 8.76 -1.41 5.50
N ARG A 60 9.65 -0.49 5.14
CA ARG A 60 9.63 0.27 3.89
C ARG A 60 9.48 -0.61 2.66
N THR A 61 10.06 -1.80 2.68
CA THR A 61 10.04 -2.75 1.57
C THR A 61 8.62 -3.12 1.15
N ASN A 62 7.68 -3.13 2.11
CA ASN A 62 6.27 -3.41 1.86
C ASN A 62 5.65 -2.36 0.92
N LEU A 63 6.06 -1.09 1.01
CA LEU A 63 5.49 -0.01 0.20
C LEU A 63 5.73 -0.23 -1.30
N PHE A 64 6.88 -0.82 -1.66
CA PHE A 64 7.28 -1.04 -3.05
C PHE A 64 6.56 -2.22 -3.72
N ARG A 65 6.01 -3.15 -2.93
CA ARG A 65 5.21 -4.25 -3.46
C ARG A 65 3.93 -3.72 -4.09
N ARG A 66 3.36 -4.51 -5.00
CA ARG A 66 2.09 -4.17 -5.64
C ARG A 66 0.94 -4.20 -4.64
N VAL A 67 -0.08 -3.37 -4.87
CA VAL A 67 -1.33 -3.37 -4.07
C VAL A 67 -1.95 -4.75 -3.94
N ARG A 68 -1.99 -5.53 -5.05
CA ARG A 68 -2.49 -6.92 -5.03
C ARG A 68 -1.71 -7.86 -4.10
N TYR A 69 -0.49 -7.50 -3.72
CA TYR A 69 0.41 -8.26 -2.86
C TYR A 69 0.69 -7.57 -1.51
N GLY A 70 -0.18 -6.64 -1.11
CA GLY A 70 -0.12 -5.97 0.20
C GLY A 70 0.55 -4.59 0.18
N GLY A 71 1.32 -4.28 -0.86
CA GLY A 71 2.03 -3.00 -0.89
C GLY A 71 1.18 -1.83 -1.37
N LEU A 72 1.85 -0.75 -1.74
CA LEU A 72 1.21 0.47 -2.28
C LEU A 72 1.59 0.75 -3.73
N SER A 73 2.34 -0.17 -4.36
CA SER A 73 2.96 -0.01 -5.67
C SER A 73 3.86 1.23 -5.77
N LEU A 74 4.55 1.60 -4.67
CA LEU A 74 5.52 2.68 -4.70
C LEU A 74 6.73 2.28 -5.57
N CYS A 75 7.23 3.18 -6.40
CA CYS A 75 8.35 2.85 -7.27
C CYS A 75 9.67 2.79 -6.52
N HIS A 76 10.40 1.69 -6.65
CA HIS A 76 11.74 1.56 -6.10
C HIS A 76 12.80 2.14 -7.05
N LEU A 77 13.30 3.34 -6.71
CA LEU A 77 14.27 4.08 -7.54
C LEU A 77 15.52 3.27 -7.93
N PHE A 78 16.10 2.50 -7.00
CA PHE A 78 17.27 1.68 -7.32
C PHE A 78 16.96 0.56 -8.31
N ILE A 79 15.78 -0.08 -8.22
CA ILE A 79 15.40 -1.10 -9.22
C ILE A 79 15.19 -0.45 -10.57
N ARG A 80 14.52 0.72 -10.61
CA ARG A 80 14.36 1.48 -11.85
C ARG A 80 15.72 1.85 -12.46
N GLN A 81 16.67 2.32 -11.63
CA GLN A 81 18.03 2.64 -12.05
C GLN A 81 18.71 1.41 -12.65
N VAL A 82 18.76 0.28 -11.94
CA VAL A 82 19.34 -0.99 -12.44
C VAL A 82 18.73 -1.38 -13.79
N VAL A 83 17.40 -1.41 -13.89
CA VAL A 83 16.71 -1.76 -15.14
C VAL A 83 17.10 -0.81 -16.27
N ASN A 84 17.17 0.49 -16.02
CA ASN A 84 17.51 1.45 -17.07
C ASN A 84 18.98 1.40 -17.48
N ARG A 85 19.89 1.18 -16.54
CA ARG A 85 21.31 1.01 -16.85
C ARG A 85 21.55 -0.25 -17.67
N PHE A 86 20.83 -1.33 -17.37
CA PHE A 86 20.88 -2.54 -18.16
C PHE A 86 20.27 -2.35 -19.55
N LEU A 87 19.09 -1.72 -19.66
CA LEU A 87 18.48 -1.46 -20.97
C LEU A 87 19.29 -0.44 -21.79
N PHE A 88 19.98 0.48 -21.14
CA PHE A 88 20.98 1.31 -21.80
C PHE A 88 22.01 0.39 -22.44
N LEU A 89 22.68 -0.48 -21.67
CA LEU A 89 23.67 -1.41 -22.21
C LEU A 89 23.14 -2.30 -23.35
N ARG A 90 21.94 -2.88 -23.19
CA ARG A 90 21.36 -3.85 -24.14
C ARG A 90 20.82 -3.21 -25.42
N ASP A 91 20.10 -2.09 -25.30
CA ASP A 91 19.31 -1.50 -26.38
C ASP A 91 19.97 -0.24 -26.98
N GLN A 92 21.27 0.00 -26.76
CA GLN A 92 21.94 1.13 -27.41
C GLN A 92 21.95 0.94 -28.93
N ILE A 93 21.49 1.96 -29.65
CA ILE A 93 21.50 2.02 -31.13
C ILE A 93 22.49 3.08 -31.61
N ASP A 94 22.66 4.15 -30.85
CA ASP A 94 23.54 5.26 -31.19
C ASP A 94 25.00 4.78 -31.39
N PRO A 95 25.61 5.03 -32.56
CA PRO A 95 26.95 4.55 -32.86
C PRO A 95 28.01 5.08 -31.89
N PHE A 96 27.91 6.34 -31.48
CA PHE A 96 28.86 6.94 -30.55
C PHE A 96 28.79 6.27 -29.17
N LEU A 97 27.59 6.12 -28.61
CA LEU A 97 27.40 5.46 -27.31
C LEU A 97 27.77 3.98 -27.33
N ARG A 98 27.58 3.28 -28.46
CA ARG A 98 28.07 1.91 -28.65
C ARG A 98 29.59 1.84 -28.57
N THR A 99 30.30 2.72 -29.26
CA THR A 99 31.77 2.80 -29.18
C THR A 99 32.23 3.10 -27.76
N VAL A 100 31.58 4.03 -27.05
CA VAL A 100 31.87 4.32 -25.63
C VAL A 100 31.72 3.06 -24.77
N ILE A 101 30.65 2.27 -24.97
CA ILE A 101 30.46 1.00 -24.26
C ILE A 101 31.57 0.01 -24.62
N GLN A 102 31.89 -0.15 -25.90
CA GLN A 102 32.92 -1.11 -26.35
C GLN A 102 34.31 -0.78 -25.84
N VAL A 103 34.67 0.51 -25.81
CA VAL A 103 36.01 0.95 -25.38
C VAL A 103 36.15 0.91 -23.87
N HIS A 104 35.13 1.32 -23.12
CA HIS A 104 35.24 1.46 -21.66
C HIS A 104 34.76 0.24 -20.89
N LEU A 105 33.80 -0.55 -21.40
CA LEU A 105 33.22 -1.68 -20.67
C LEU A 105 33.73 -3.05 -21.12
N CYS A 106 34.53 -3.16 -22.19
CA CYS A 106 35.08 -4.45 -22.66
C CYS A 106 35.82 -5.21 -21.54
N GLY A 107 36.72 -4.54 -20.81
CA GLY A 107 37.46 -5.17 -19.72
C GLY A 107 36.61 -5.46 -18.48
N ALA A 108 35.50 -4.74 -18.29
CA ALA A 108 34.63 -4.92 -17.14
C ALA A 108 33.55 -5.99 -17.36
N LEU A 109 33.13 -6.22 -18.61
CA LEU A 109 32.04 -7.10 -19.00
C LEU A 109 32.42 -7.94 -20.24
N PRO A 110 33.49 -8.78 -20.17
CA PRO A 110 33.95 -9.54 -21.32
C PRO A 110 32.90 -10.54 -21.84
N ASP A 111 32.04 -11.06 -20.96
CA ASP A 111 30.97 -12.01 -21.32
C ASP A 111 29.83 -11.38 -22.12
N PHE A 112 29.77 -10.05 -22.20
CA PHE A 112 28.69 -9.31 -22.85
C PHE A 112 29.18 -8.39 -23.97
N VAL A 113 30.35 -7.77 -23.81
CA VAL A 113 30.90 -6.79 -24.74
C VAL A 113 32.08 -7.40 -25.48
N VAL A 114 31.87 -7.74 -26.75
CA VAL A 114 32.95 -8.15 -27.65
C VAL A 114 33.59 -6.89 -28.25
N SER A 115 34.90 -6.74 -28.06
CA SER A 115 35.69 -5.63 -28.60
C SER A 115 37.02 -6.16 -29.13
N THR A 116 37.46 -5.63 -30.27
CA THR A 116 38.78 -5.89 -30.86
C THR A 116 39.83 -4.86 -30.43
N CYS A 117 39.46 -3.91 -29.56
CA CYS A 117 40.36 -2.87 -29.09
C CYS A 117 41.27 -3.40 -27.97
N ASP A 118 42.57 -3.53 -28.24
CA ASP A 118 43.64 -3.88 -27.28
C ASP A 118 43.96 -2.77 -26.25
N GLY A 119 43.06 -1.80 -26.08
CA GLY A 119 43.30 -0.60 -25.27
C GLY A 119 43.05 -0.83 -23.78
N GLN A 120 44.01 -0.48 -22.94
CA GLN A 120 43.82 -0.37 -21.49
C GLN A 120 42.61 0.53 -21.18
N SER A 121 41.53 -0.06 -20.67
CA SER A 121 40.37 0.70 -20.20
C SER A 121 40.78 1.61 -19.04
N GLY A 122 40.71 2.92 -19.25
CA GLY A 122 40.84 3.92 -18.18
C GLY A 122 39.75 3.74 -17.09
N PRO A 123 39.87 4.45 -15.95
CA PRO A 123 38.93 4.30 -14.84
C PRO A 123 37.50 4.63 -15.29
N LEU A 124 36.58 3.70 -15.00
CA LEU A 124 35.17 3.88 -15.34
C LEU A 124 34.57 5.12 -14.67
N SER A 125 33.84 5.91 -15.45
CA SER A 125 33.00 6.97 -14.93
C SER A 125 31.95 6.40 -13.96
N ALA A 126 31.45 7.23 -13.04
CA ALA A 126 30.45 6.80 -12.07
C ALA A 126 29.20 6.18 -12.73
N TYR A 127 28.77 6.73 -13.86
CA TYR A 127 27.65 6.19 -14.64
C TYR A 127 27.97 4.81 -15.23
N LEU A 128 29.13 4.64 -15.87
CA LEU A 128 29.52 3.36 -16.47
C LEU A 128 29.76 2.28 -15.40
N LYS A 129 30.22 2.65 -14.21
CA LYS A 129 30.26 1.74 -13.04
C LYS A 129 28.87 1.23 -12.66
N GLU A 130 27.84 2.10 -12.69
CA GLU A 130 26.46 1.68 -12.47
C GLU A 130 25.95 0.74 -13.58
N VAL A 131 26.36 0.96 -14.83
CA VAL A 131 26.01 0.08 -15.96
C VAL A 131 26.59 -1.32 -15.77
N ALA A 132 27.89 -1.41 -15.51
CA ALA A 132 28.54 -2.69 -15.22
C ALA A 132 27.93 -3.38 -13.98
N GLY A 133 27.69 -2.61 -12.92
CA GLY A 133 27.05 -3.10 -11.71
C GLY A 133 25.62 -3.60 -11.94
N ALA A 134 24.84 -2.94 -12.78
CA ALA A 134 23.48 -3.34 -13.13
C ALA A 134 23.47 -4.66 -13.89
N TYR A 135 24.33 -4.82 -14.90
CA TYR A 135 24.47 -6.09 -15.63
C TYR A 135 24.83 -7.23 -14.67
N ARG A 136 25.89 -7.09 -13.87
CA ARG A 136 26.33 -8.12 -12.92
C ARG A 136 25.24 -8.46 -11.90
N PHE A 137 24.51 -7.45 -11.42
CA PHE A 137 23.38 -7.66 -10.51
C PHE A 137 22.27 -8.50 -11.14
N LEU A 138 21.99 -8.33 -12.43
CA LEU A 138 20.95 -9.05 -13.16
C LEU A 138 21.38 -10.43 -13.63
N ALA A 139 22.62 -10.57 -14.12
CA ALA A 139 23.15 -11.83 -14.64
C ALA A 139 23.19 -12.95 -13.57
N VAL A 140 23.34 -12.59 -12.29
CA VAL A 140 23.26 -13.53 -11.17
C VAL A 140 21.81 -13.97 -10.85
N ARG A 141 20.80 -13.22 -11.31
CA ARG A 141 19.38 -13.41 -10.95
C ARG A 141 18.52 -13.96 -12.08
N PHE A 142 18.94 -13.76 -13.32
CA PHE A 142 18.18 -14.14 -14.51
C PHE A 142 19.10 -14.73 -15.56
N SER A 143 18.56 -15.64 -16.38
CA SER A 143 19.27 -16.14 -17.56
C SER A 143 19.49 -15.03 -18.59
N LEU A 144 20.56 -15.14 -19.39
CA LEU A 144 20.85 -14.20 -20.47
C LEU A 144 19.75 -14.20 -21.55
N GLU A 145 19.13 -15.35 -21.81
CA GLU A 145 18.00 -15.49 -22.74
C GLU A 145 16.77 -14.69 -22.27
N TYR A 146 16.49 -14.70 -20.96
CA TYR A 146 15.44 -13.86 -20.41
C TYR A 146 15.80 -12.38 -20.53
N LEU A 147 17.04 -12.02 -20.18
CA LEU A 147 17.51 -10.63 -20.20
C LEU A 147 17.57 -10.02 -21.61
N SER A 148 17.80 -10.83 -22.66
CA SER A 148 17.84 -10.36 -24.05
C SER A 148 16.46 -9.91 -24.56
N SER A 149 15.38 -10.59 -24.15
CA SER A 149 14.03 -10.40 -24.70
C SER A 149 13.07 -9.64 -23.78
N VAL A 150 13.36 -9.57 -22.48
CA VAL A 150 12.43 -8.99 -21.48
C VAL A 150 12.14 -7.50 -21.72
N SER A 151 10.89 -7.10 -21.58
CA SER A 151 10.51 -5.67 -21.60
C SER A 151 10.88 -4.96 -20.29
N ARG A 152 11.13 -3.64 -20.36
CA ARG A 152 11.38 -2.78 -19.19
C ARG A 152 10.36 -2.96 -18.07
N LYS A 153 9.07 -3.01 -18.43
CA LYS A 153 7.96 -3.14 -17.48
C LYS A 153 7.98 -4.50 -16.78
N ARG A 154 8.25 -5.57 -17.53
CA ARG A 154 8.33 -6.94 -16.99
C ARG A 154 9.56 -7.11 -16.10
N LEU A 155 10.74 -6.70 -16.56
CA LEU A 155 11.96 -6.80 -15.77
C LEU A 155 11.86 -6.04 -14.44
N THR A 156 11.29 -4.82 -14.45
CA THR A 156 11.05 -4.04 -13.22
C THR A 156 10.14 -4.77 -12.25
N LYS A 157 9.05 -5.37 -12.77
CA LYS A 157 8.10 -6.14 -11.95
C LYS A 157 8.80 -7.33 -11.29
N ASP A 158 9.47 -8.13 -12.09
CA ASP A 158 9.99 -9.42 -11.64
C ASP A 158 11.15 -9.20 -10.66
N LEU A 159 11.95 -8.14 -10.86
CA LEU A 159 12.92 -7.68 -9.86
C LEU A 159 12.31 -7.25 -8.54
N VAL A 160 11.21 -6.51 -8.54
CA VAL A 160 10.53 -6.09 -7.29
C VAL A 160 9.99 -7.32 -6.55
N GLU A 161 9.41 -8.27 -7.28
CA GLU A 161 8.86 -9.51 -6.70
C GLU A 161 9.97 -10.42 -6.15
N LEU A 162 11.14 -10.49 -6.80
CA LEU A 162 12.31 -11.23 -6.34
C LEU A 162 13.04 -10.54 -5.17
N SER A 163 13.13 -9.21 -5.17
CA SER A 163 13.96 -8.46 -4.21
C SER A 163 13.29 -8.24 -2.85
N PHE A 164 11.95 -8.29 -2.78
CA PHE A 164 11.22 -8.00 -1.56
C PHE A 164 10.33 -9.17 -1.18
N SER A 165 10.49 -9.71 0.03
CA SER A 165 9.63 -10.77 0.57
C SER A 165 8.18 -10.28 0.77
N PRO A 166 7.19 -11.18 0.80
CA PRO A 166 5.81 -10.82 1.14
C PRO A 166 5.72 -10.13 2.52
N PRO A 167 4.81 -9.17 2.70
CA PRO A 167 4.64 -8.53 4.00
C PRO A 167 4.20 -9.54 5.06
N LEU A 168 4.74 -9.43 6.27
CA LEU A 168 4.48 -10.39 7.37
C LEU A 168 2.97 -10.52 7.69
N TYR A 169 2.22 -9.43 7.67
CA TYR A 169 0.76 -9.46 7.93
C TYR A 169 -0.04 -10.24 6.87
N ARG A 170 0.58 -10.60 5.73
CA ARG A 170 0.00 -11.50 4.72
C ARG A 170 0.37 -12.95 4.90
N ALA A 171 1.48 -13.24 5.57
CA ALA A 171 1.93 -14.61 5.77
C ALA A 171 0.92 -15.42 6.58
N LEU A 172 0.28 -14.81 7.59
CA LEU A 172 -0.70 -15.47 8.46
C LEU A 172 -1.94 -16.00 7.73
N TYR A 173 -2.31 -15.39 6.61
CA TYR A 173 -3.57 -15.68 5.90
C TYR A 173 -3.35 -15.93 4.40
N SER A 174 -2.15 -16.35 4.00
CA SER A 174 -1.77 -16.42 2.59
C SER A 174 -2.58 -17.43 1.77
N SER A 175 -3.11 -18.48 2.40
CA SER A 175 -3.93 -19.52 1.79
C SER A 175 -5.42 -19.19 1.74
N LEU A 176 -5.86 -18.13 2.42
CA LEU A 176 -7.27 -17.78 2.57
C LEU A 176 -7.76 -16.80 1.47
N PRO A 177 -9.07 -16.80 1.17
CA PRO A 177 -9.66 -15.92 0.16
C PRO A 177 -9.59 -14.42 0.54
N GLY A 178 -9.75 -13.54 -0.45
CA GLY A 178 -9.79 -12.09 -0.23
C GLY A 178 -8.45 -11.36 -0.37
N GLN A 179 -7.42 -11.99 -0.97
CA GLN A 179 -6.09 -11.39 -1.16
C GLN A 179 -6.10 -10.09 -2.00
N ASP A 180 -7.14 -9.90 -2.81
CA ASP A 180 -7.40 -8.71 -3.63
C ASP A 180 -8.06 -7.56 -2.86
N VAL A 181 -8.31 -7.68 -1.56
CA VAL A 181 -9.02 -6.68 -0.74
C VAL A 181 -8.49 -5.26 -0.89
N LEU A 182 -7.17 -5.05 -0.89
CA LEU A 182 -6.59 -3.71 -1.05
C LEU A 182 -6.84 -3.14 -2.45
N CYS A 183 -6.94 -3.99 -3.48
CA CYS A 183 -7.33 -3.56 -4.81
C CYS A 183 -8.79 -3.11 -4.84
N ARG A 184 -9.69 -3.83 -4.14
CA ARG A 184 -11.11 -3.46 -4.02
C ARG A 184 -11.26 -2.15 -3.25
N VAL A 185 -10.70 -2.05 -2.05
CA VAL A 185 -10.75 -0.85 -1.20
C VAL A 185 -10.15 0.38 -1.88
N LYS A 186 -9.07 0.21 -2.66
CA LYS A 186 -8.51 1.32 -3.45
C LYS A 186 -9.55 1.89 -4.43
N LYS A 187 -10.37 1.03 -5.06
CA LYS A 187 -11.39 1.40 -6.06
C LYS A 187 -12.72 1.86 -5.46
N MET A 188 -13.05 1.46 -4.22
CA MET A 188 -14.30 1.84 -3.56
C MET A 188 -14.50 3.37 -3.51
N LEU A 189 -15.74 3.82 -3.69
CA LEU A 189 -16.15 5.23 -3.59
C LEU A 189 -16.37 5.63 -2.13
N ILE A 190 -15.32 5.56 -1.32
CA ILE A 190 -15.34 5.93 0.10
C ILE A 190 -14.35 7.06 0.41
N PRO A 191 -14.55 7.79 1.51
CA PRO A 191 -13.65 8.84 1.96
C PRO A 191 -12.16 8.40 2.05
N PRO A 192 -11.20 9.27 1.70
CA PRO A 192 -9.77 8.93 1.67
C PRO A 192 -9.17 8.48 3.01
N ASN A 193 -9.68 9.02 4.13
CA ASN A 193 -9.33 8.61 5.48
C ASN A 193 -9.78 7.17 5.78
N MET A 194 -10.95 6.76 5.30
CA MET A 194 -11.48 5.40 5.45
C MET A 194 -10.62 4.37 4.71
N LYS A 195 -10.13 4.70 3.50
CA LYS A 195 -9.16 3.86 2.77
C LYS A 195 -7.84 3.70 3.53
N THR A 196 -7.37 4.78 4.16
CA THR A 196 -6.14 4.77 4.96
C THR A 196 -6.32 3.98 6.25
N PHE A 197 -7.46 4.16 6.92
CA PHE A 197 -7.86 3.35 8.07
C PHE A 197 -7.84 1.86 7.72
N PHE A 198 -8.50 1.47 6.63
CA PHE A 198 -8.57 0.06 6.24
C PHE A 198 -7.20 -0.51 5.92
N PHE A 199 -6.34 0.24 5.22
CA PHE A 199 -4.96 -0.21 4.98
C PHE A 199 -4.20 -0.43 6.30
N ASN A 200 -4.37 0.46 7.29
CA ASN A 200 -3.73 0.30 8.59
C ASN A 200 -4.27 -0.91 9.34
N LEU A 201 -5.58 -1.17 9.29
CA LEU A 201 -6.22 -2.37 9.84
C LEU A 201 -5.65 -3.64 9.20
N HIS A 202 -5.63 -3.71 7.86
CA HIS A 202 -5.11 -4.83 7.10
C HIS A 202 -3.62 -5.10 7.39
N ALA A 203 -2.82 -4.04 7.52
CA ALA A 203 -1.39 -4.12 7.79
C ALA A 203 -1.04 -4.38 9.27
N GLY A 204 -2.03 -4.39 10.18
CA GLY A 204 -1.79 -4.51 11.62
C GLY A 204 -1.06 -3.30 12.22
N THR A 205 -1.31 -2.10 11.71
CA THR A 205 -0.67 -0.83 12.14
C THR A 205 -1.67 0.19 12.66
N LEU A 206 -2.88 -0.27 12.95
CA LEU A 206 -3.90 0.55 13.56
C LEU A 206 -3.46 0.86 15.00
N PRO A 207 -3.51 2.13 15.45
CA PRO A 207 -2.95 2.54 16.74
C PRO A 207 -3.88 2.20 17.91
N VAL A 208 -4.27 0.93 18.02
CA VAL A 208 -4.91 0.36 19.22
C VAL A 208 -3.92 0.39 20.39
N LYS A 209 -4.41 0.35 21.63
CA LYS A 209 -3.53 0.56 22.80
C LYS A 209 -2.41 -0.47 22.92
N THR A 210 -2.72 -1.75 22.71
CA THR A 210 -1.73 -2.84 22.70
C THR A 210 -0.62 -2.61 21.68
N TRP A 211 -0.98 -2.22 20.45
CA TRP A 211 -0.02 -1.88 19.41
C TRP A 211 0.84 -0.65 19.76
N LEU A 212 0.29 0.34 20.46
CA LEU A 212 1.05 1.51 20.89
C LEU A 212 2.06 1.15 21.97
N GLU A 213 1.66 0.33 22.94
CA GLU A 213 2.57 -0.22 23.96
C GLU A 213 3.70 -1.04 23.31
N GLU A 214 3.39 -1.93 22.35
CA GLU A 214 4.39 -2.68 21.56
C GLU A 214 5.36 -1.79 20.75
N LYS A 215 5.04 -0.51 20.57
CA LYS A 215 5.85 0.46 19.84
C LYS A 215 6.52 1.47 20.77
N ASP A 216 6.48 1.23 22.08
CA ASP A 216 6.98 2.14 23.11
C ASP A 216 6.37 3.55 23.00
N ILE A 217 5.14 3.64 22.48
CA ILE A 217 4.39 4.89 22.41
C ILE A 217 3.53 4.99 23.67
N PHE A 218 3.67 6.09 24.37
CA PHE A 218 2.94 6.35 25.61
C PHE A 218 1.42 6.17 25.44
N VAL A 219 0.84 5.28 26.26
CA VAL A 219 -0.60 5.06 26.39
C VAL A 219 -1.04 5.56 27.77
N PRO A 220 -1.93 6.57 27.84
CA PRO A 220 -2.45 7.04 29.11
C PRO A 220 -3.22 5.94 29.87
N TRP A 221 -3.00 5.87 31.18
CA TRP A 221 -3.73 5.08 32.17
C TRP A 221 -3.60 3.56 32.06
N THR A 222 -4.11 2.95 30.99
CA THR A 222 -4.15 1.51 30.82
C THR A 222 -4.32 1.11 29.37
N VAL A 223 -3.72 -0.01 28.98
CA VAL A 223 -3.92 -0.68 27.69
C VAL A 223 -5.26 -1.40 27.57
N ASN A 224 -6.00 -1.53 28.67
CA ASN A 224 -7.28 -2.20 28.68
C ASN A 224 -8.40 -1.30 28.13
N CYS A 225 -9.37 -1.93 27.49
CA CYS A 225 -10.62 -1.32 27.06
C CYS A 225 -11.42 -0.85 28.28
N LEU A 226 -11.98 0.35 28.20
CA LEU A 226 -12.73 0.96 29.31
C LEU A 226 -13.99 0.18 29.68
N LEU A 227 -14.62 -0.47 28.70
CA LEU A 227 -15.86 -1.22 28.85
C LEU A 227 -15.62 -2.65 29.34
N CYS A 228 -14.75 -3.39 28.65
CA CYS A 228 -14.57 -4.82 28.89
C CYS A 228 -13.43 -5.15 29.87
N LYS A 229 -12.58 -4.17 30.21
CA LYS A 229 -11.38 -4.32 31.05
C LYS A 229 -10.34 -5.34 30.53
N GLN A 230 -10.44 -5.74 29.26
CA GLN A 230 -9.48 -6.59 28.56
C GLN A 230 -8.51 -5.77 27.70
N PRO A 231 -7.31 -6.29 27.34
CA PRO A 231 -6.37 -5.59 26.48
C PRO A 231 -7.01 -5.14 25.15
N GLU A 232 -6.87 -3.86 24.80
CA GLU A 232 -7.46 -3.30 23.60
C GLU A 232 -6.62 -3.67 22.36
N SER A 233 -6.87 -4.85 21.82
CA SER A 233 -6.33 -5.36 20.54
C SER A 233 -7.25 -5.03 19.36
N ILE A 234 -6.81 -5.33 18.13
CA ILE A 234 -7.64 -5.18 16.93
C ILE A 234 -8.87 -6.09 17.02
N GLU A 235 -8.66 -7.36 17.38
CA GLU A 235 -9.72 -8.35 17.58
C GLU A 235 -10.70 -7.86 18.64
N HIS A 236 -10.20 -7.37 19.78
CA HIS A 236 -11.08 -6.85 20.81
C HIS A 236 -11.93 -5.67 20.31
N VAL A 237 -11.30 -4.67 19.69
CA VAL A 237 -12.00 -3.45 19.25
C VAL A 237 -13.10 -3.72 18.23
N PHE A 238 -12.87 -4.66 17.30
CA PHE A 238 -13.79 -4.88 16.18
C PHE A 238 -14.65 -6.14 16.29
N LEU A 239 -14.35 -7.07 17.19
CA LEU A 239 -15.07 -8.34 17.31
C LEU A 239 -15.56 -8.57 18.75
N ASP A 240 -14.65 -8.57 19.72
CA ASP A 240 -14.96 -9.12 21.05
C ASP A 240 -15.53 -8.09 22.03
N CYS A 241 -15.38 -6.79 21.76
CA CYS A 241 -15.90 -5.76 22.64
C CYS A 241 -17.42 -5.68 22.54
N TRP A 242 -18.11 -5.47 23.67
CA TRP A 242 -19.58 -5.37 23.72
C TRP A 242 -20.16 -4.45 22.65
N ASP A 243 -19.64 -3.23 22.48
CA ASP A 243 -20.16 -2.33 21.43
C ASP A 243 -20.02 -2.91 20.01
N ALA A 244 -18.95 -3.66 19.74
CA ALA A 244 -18.74 -4.28 18.45
C ALA A 244 -19.69 -5.46 18.23
N VAL A 245 -19.85 -6.32 19.25
CA VAL A 245 -20.79 -7.45 19.22
C VAL A 245 -22.21 -6.96 18.95
N PHE A 246 -22.72 -6.00 19.73
CA PHE A 246 -24.06 -5.45 19.53
C PHE A 246 -24.20 -4.75 18.17
N TYR A 247 -23.18 -3.99 17.76
CA TYR A 247 -23.20 -3.29 16.49
C TYR A 247 -23.32 -4.27 15.30
N TRP A 248 -22.51 -5.32 15.29
CA TRP A 248 -22.54 -6.30 14.22
C TRP A 248 -23.81 -7.13 14.21
N ASP A 249 -24.29 -7.53 15.38
CA ASP A 249 -25.52 -8.29 15.53
C ASP A 249 -26.74 -7.55 14.95
N VAL A 250 -26.91 -6.27 15.30
CA VAL A 250 -27.96 -5.42 14.72
C VAL A 250 -27.77 -5.25 13.21
N LEU A 251 -26.53 -5.07 12.73
CA LEU A 251 -26.25 -4.92 11.30
C LEU A 251 -26.58 -6.20 10.51
N GLN A 252 -26.19 -7.37 11.02
CA GLN A 252 -26.44 -8.66 10.36
C GLN A 252 -27.93 -9.00 10.30
N ARG A 253 -28.68 -8.77 11.40
CA ARG A 253 -30.15 -8.94 11.41
C ARG A 253 -30.83 -8.02 10.41
N THR A 254 -30.35 -6.79 10.32
CA THR A 254 -30.86 -5.80 9.37
C THR A 254 -30.63 -6.23 7.92
N LEU A 255 -29.40 -6.67 7.60
CA LEU A 255 -29.03 -7.10 6.25
C LEU A 255 -29.56 -8.49 5.90
N LYS A 256 -30.05 -9.24 6.89
CA LYS A 256 -30.40 -10.66 6.78
C LYS A 256 -29.28 -11.49 6.14
N LYS A 257 -28.02 -11.14 6.46
CA LYS A 257 -26.81 -11.77 5.90
C LYS A 257 -25.81 -12.01 7.02
N GLU A 258 -25.23 -13.22 7.02
CA GLU A 258 -24.10 -13.52 7.88
C GLU A 258 -22.83 -12.91 7.32
N LEU A 259 -22.18 -12.04 8.09
CA LEU A 259 -20.93 -11.39 7.73
C LEU A 259 -19.75 -12.22 8.27
N PRO A 260 -18.60 -12.25 7.56
CA PRO A 260 -17.42 -12.98 8.03
C PRO A 260 -16.72 -12.22 9.17
N LEU A 261 -17.24 -12.31 10.39
CA LEU A 261 -16.74 -11.63 11.58
C LEU A 261 -15.66 -12.47 12.30
N THR A 262 -14.52 -12.61 11.64
CA THR A 262 -13.34 -13.27 12.20
C THR A 262 -12.11 -12.38 12.05
N ALA A 263 -11.01 -12.71 12.74
CA ALA A 263 -9.74 -11.98 12.61
C ALA A 263 -9.26 -11.90 11.15
N HIS A 264 -9.49 -12.96 10.36
CA HIS A 264 -9.28 -12.97 8.92
C HIS A 264 -10.31 -12.08 8.20
N GLY A 265 -11.60 -12.27 8.52
CA GLY A 265 -12.71 -11.63 7.82
C GLY A 265 -12.67 -10.11 7.85
N ILE A 266 -12.36 -9.49 9.00
CA ILE A 266 -12.25 -8.02 9.12
C ILE A 266 -11.05 -7.44 8.34
N ARG A 267 -10.03 -8.25 8.03
CA ARG A 267 -8.81 -7.82 7.33
C ARG A 267 -8.83 -8.09 5.83
N TYR A 268 -9.54 -9.13 5.39
CA TYR A 268 -9.55 -9.60 3.99
C TYR A 268 -10.92 -9.51 3.32
N LEU A 269 -11.98 -9.29 4.09
CA LEU A 269 -13.36 -9.15 3.60
C LEU A 269 -13.70 -10.23 2.56
N PRO A 270 -13.69 -11.53 2.92
CA PRO A 270 -13.96 -12.62 2.00
C PRO A 270 -15.46 -12.67 1.67
N VAL A 271 -15.94 -11.65 0.96
CA VAL A 271 -17.32 -11.54 0.50
C VAL A 271 -17.41 -12.22 -0.87
N GLU A 272 -18.50 -12.96 -1.08
CA GLU A 272 -18.79 -13.64 -2.34
C GLU A 272 -19.05 -12.62 -3.44
N LYS A 273 -18.45 -12.82 -4.62
CA LYS A 273 -18.61 -11.93 -5.78
C LYS A 273 -19.95 -12.10 -6.50
N THR A 274 -20.70 -13.13 -6.13
CA THR A 274 -22.03 -13.45 -6.67
C THR A 274 -23.12 -12.58 -6.06
N ASP A 275 -22.87 -11.97 -4.91
CA ASP A 275 -23.82 -11.08 -4.28
C ASP A 275 -23.94 -9.78 -5.08
N SER A 276 -25.18 -9.38 -5.38
CA SER A 276 -25.47 -8.10 -6.05
C SER A 276 -25.15 -6.91 -5.15
N VAL A 277 -25.24 -7.09 -3.82
CA VAL A 277 -24.98 -6.06 -2.80
C VAL A 277 -23.49 -6.04 -2.42
N PRO A 278 -22.84 -4.87 -2.40
CA PRO A 278 -21.43 -4.76 -2.02
C PRO A 278 -21.27 -4.83 -0.48
N TYR A 279 -21.34 -6.03 0.09
CA TYR A 279 -21.16 -6.21 1.54
C TYR A 279 -19.77 -5.81 2.03
N ASP A 280 -18.74 -5.92 1.19
CA ASP A 280 -17.39 -5.49 1.55
C ASP A 280 -17.32 -3.97 1.79
N LEU A 281 -18.03 -3.17 0.99
CA LEU A 281 -18.21 -1.74 1.20
C LEU A 281 -18.91 -1.45 2.54
N ILE A 282 -20.01 -2.14 2.83
CA ILE A 282 -20.77 -1.98 4.08
C ILE A 282 -19.89 -2.32 5.28
N MET A 283 -19.14 -3.42 5.22
CA MET A 283 -18.20 -3.82 6.28
C MET A 283 -17.10 -2.79 6.50
N VAL A 284 -16.52 -2.22 5.44
CA VAL A 284 -15.48 -1.17 5.57
C VAL A 284 -16.04 0.06 6.27
N ILE A 285 -17.26 0.47 5.92
CA ILE A 285 -17.93 1.62 6.56
C ILE A 285 -18.22 1.28 8.03
N GLY A 286 -18.69 0.07 8.33
CA GLY A 286 -18.95 -0.39 9.70
C GLY A 286 -17.71 -0.42 10.58
N LEU A 287 -16.64 -1.05 10.10
CA LEU A 287 -15.33 -1.09 10.78
C LEU A 287 -14.80 0.33 11.05
N HIS A 288 -14.88 1.23 10.06
CA HIS A 288 -14.46 2.61 10.25
C HIS A 288 -15.34 3.36 11.27
N SER A 289 -16.62 3.04 11.34
CA SER A 289 -17.57 3.69 12.26
C SER A 289 -17.33 3.26 13.71
N LEU A 290 -17.08 1.97 13.93
CA LEU A 290 -16.62 1.44 15.22
C LEU A 290 -15.32 2.12 15.65
N TRP A 291 -14.34 2.20 14.74
CA TRP A 291 -13.07 2.87 15.03
C TRP A 291 -13.24 4.34 15.37
N LYS A 292 -14.08 5.07 14.62
CA LYS A 292 -14.32 6.49 14.87
C LYS A 292 -14.98 6.72 16.22
N SER A 293 -15.96 5.90 16.60
CA SER A 293 -16.58 5.95 17.92
C SER A 293 -15.57 5.70 19.04
N ARG A 294 -14.73 4.68 18.90
CA ARG A 294 -13.64 4.39 19.85
C ARG A 294 -12.65 5.54 19.99
N MET A 295 -12.24 6.14 18.87
CA MET A 295 -11.31 7.28 18.90
C MET A 295 -11.94 8.53 19.50
N ALA A 296 -13.23 8.77 19.30
CA ALA A 296 -13.94 9.88 19.92
C ALA A 296 -13.96 9.76 21.46
N VAL A 297 -14.21 8.56 21.98
CA VAL A 297 -14.10 8.26 23.43
C VAL A 297 -12.67 8.50 23.91
N ARG A 298 -11.68 7.96 23.19
CA ARG A 298 -10.27 8.05 23.57
C ARG A 298 -9.73 9.48 23.60
N HIS A 299 -10.15 10.31 22.67
CA HIS A 299 -9.70 11.71 22.58
C HIS A 299 -10.58 12.67 23.40
N ALA A 300 -11.59 12.16 24.10
CA ALA A 300 -12.57 12.97 24.82
C ALA A 300 -13.20 14.04 23.90
N ASP A 301 -13.58 13.63 22.67
CA ASP A 301 -14.22 14.51 21.71
C ASP A 301 -15.56 15.02 22.27
N ILE A 302 -15.81 16.32 22.17
CA ILE A 302 -17.02 16.98 22.68
C ILE A 302 -18.29 16.40 22.03
N ASP A 303 -18.21 16.04 20.74
CA ASP A 303 -19.30 15.45 19.95
C ASP A 303 -19.17 13.92 19.82
N MET A 304 -18.83 13.24 20.92
CA MET A 304 -18.77 11.78 20.95
C MET A 304 -20.11 11.17 20.56
N ARG A 305 -20.09 10.27 19.56
CA ARG A 305 -21.29 9.60 19.05
C ARG A 305 -21.08 8.07 19.00
N PRO A 306 -22.15 7.29 19.13
CA PRO A 306 -22.09 5.84 18.96
C PRO A 306 -21.75 5.47 17.50
N ALA A 307 -21.24 4.26 17.30
CA ALA A 307 -20.82 3.77 15.99
C ALA A 307 -21.94 3.83 14.93
N CYS A 308 -23.19 3.51 15.32
CA CYS A 308 -24.36 3.59 14.44
C CYS A 308 -24.53 4.99 13.82
N HIS A 309 -24.30 6.06 14.58
CA HIS A 309 -24.40 7.42 14.09
C HIS A 309 -23.33 7.71 13.03
N TYR A 310 -22.07 7.34 13.28
CA TYR A 310 -21.00 7.53 12.29
C TYR A 310 -21.23 6.68 11.03
N PHE A 311 -21.83 5.51 11.19
CA PHE A 311 -22.24 4.66 10.07
C PHE A 311 -23.30 5.35 9.22
N THR A 312 -24.41 5.79 9.81
CA THR A 312 -25.49 6.50 9.10
C THR A 312 -24.98 7.75 8.39
N LEU A 313 -24.10 8.53 9.02
CA LEU A 313 -23.48 9.69 8.38
C LEU A 313 -22.65 9.31 7.16
N SER A 314 -21.88 8.21 7.24
CA SER A 314 -21.05 7.74 6.14
C SER A 314 -21.90 7.20 4.99
N ILE A 315 -22.98 6.49 5.29
CA ILE A 315 -23.94 6.03 4.27
C ILE A 315 -24.65 7.20 3.61
N ASN A 316 -25.11 8.21 4.36
CA ASN A 316 -25.72 9.42 3.78
C ASN A 316 -24.75 10.17 2.86
N GLN A 317 -23.47 10.25 3.21
CA GLN A 317 -22.46 10.83 2.32
C GLN A 317 -22.30 10.01 1.05
N LEU A 318 -22.30 8.68 1.15
CA LEU A 318 -22.21 7.76 0.02
C LEU A 318 -23.43 7.89 -0.91
N LEU A 319 -24.65 7.92 -0.37
CA LEU A 319 -25.88 8.12 -1.13
C LEU A 319 -25.84 9.43 -1.93
N LYS A 320 -25.41 10.54 -1.29
CA LYS A 320 -25.22 11.83 -1.97
C LYS A 320 -24.17 11.79 -3.09
N MET A 321 -23.14 10.96 -2.95
CA MET A 321 -22.17 10.76 -4.02
C MET A 321 -22.79 10.02 -5.20
N TYR A 322 -23.55 8.94 -4.96
CA TYR A 322 -24.22 8.19 -6.03
C TYR A 322 -25.28 9.02 -6.74
N SER A 323 -26.03 9.87 -6.03
CA SER A 323 -27.00 10.78 -6.68
C SER A 323 -26.35 11.73 -7.68
N PHE A 324 -25.05 12.03 -7.55
CA PHE A 324 -24.32 12.88 -8.49
C PHE A 324 -23.91 12.13 -9.77
N PHE A 325 -23.74 10.80 -9.73
CA PHE A 325 -23.30 10.00 -10.87
C PHE A 325 -24.44 9.56 -11.80
N GLY A 326 -25.70 9.79 -11.43
CA GLY A 326 -26.88 9.53 -12.28
C GLY A 326 -27.24 8.06 -12.48
N GLU A 327 -26.28 7.14 -12.37
CA GLU A 327 -26.52 5.70 -12.35
C GLU A 327 -26.83 5.25 -10.92
N THR A 328 -28.05 4.78 -10.67
CA THR A 328 -28.46 4.18 -9.40
C THR A 328 -28.23 2.67 -9.44
N PRO A 329 -27.28 2.13 -8.67
CA PRO A 329 -27.09 0.69 -8.60
C PRO A 329 -28.33 -0.02 -8.01
N ASP A 330 -28.64 -1.23 -8.47
CA ASP A 330 -29.80 -2.01 -8.01
C ASP A 330 -29.80 -2.27 -6.49
N TRP A 331 -28.63 -2.25 -5.86
CA TRP A 331 -28.44 -2.46 -4.43
C TRP A 331 -28.53 -1.17 -3.60
N LEU A 332 -28.66 0.01 -4.23
CA LEU A 332 -28.74 1.30 -3.53
C LEU A 332 -29.90 1.37 -2.51
N PRO A 333 -31.11 0.84 -2.79
CA PRO A 333 -32.21 0.83 -1.82
C PRO A 333 -31.88 0.09 -0.52
N VAL A 334 -30.97 -0.91 -0.57
CA VAL A 334 -30.49 -1.60 0.63
C VAL A 334 -29.77 -0.62 1.54
N LEU A 335 -28.92 0.28 1.00
CA LEU A 335 -28.23 1.29 1.78
C LEU A 335 -29.17 2.35 2.34
N GLU A 336 -30.21 2.74 1.60
CA GLU A 336 -31.24 3.66 2.08
C GLU A 336 -32.00 3.07 3.28
N GLY A 337 -32.34 1.78 3.22
CA GLY A 337 -32.92 1.03 4.33
C GLY A 337 -32.03 0.99 5.58
N LEU A 338 -30.70 1.06 5.43
CA LEU A 338 -29.77 1.12 6.57
C LEU A 338 -29.79 2.48 7.30
N VAL A 339 -30.19 3.56 6.61
CA VAL A 339 -30.24 4.91 7.18
C VAL A 339 -31.49 5.12 8.03
N SER A 340 -32.61 4.53 7.62
CA SER A 340 -33.92 4.70 8.29
C SER A 340 -33.99 4.00 9.65
N LEU A 341 -33.04 3.14 9.99
CA LEU A 341 -33.03 2.33 11.21
C LEU A 341 -32.60 3.06 12.48
N ARG A 342 -32.48 4.38 12.46
CA ARG A 342 -32.06 5.21 13.61
C ARG A 342 -32.89 4.97 14.89
N SER A 343 -34.05 4.33 14.79
CA SER A 343 -34.96 3.95 15.88
C SER A 343 -34.73 2.55 16.48
N VAL A 344 -33.87 1.72 15.89
CA VAL A 344 -33.63 0.32 16.30
C VAL A 344 -32.25 0.11 16.97
N TRP A 345 -31.34 1.08 16.82
CA TRP A 345 -29.96 1.03 17.32
C TRP A 345 -29.78 1.49 18.76
#